data_AF-A0A067CV49-F1
#
_entry.id   AF-A0A067CV49-F1
#
_cell.length_a   1.000
_cell.length_b   1.000
_cell.length_c   1.000
_cell.angle_alpha   90.00
_cell.angle_beta   90.00
_cell.angle_gamma   90.00
#
_symmetry.space_group_name_H-M   'P 1'
#
loop_
_entity.id
_entity.type
_entity.pdbx_description
1 polymer ?
#
loop_
_entity_poly.entity_id
_entity_poly.type
_entity_poly.pdbx_seq_one_letter_code
_entity_poly.pdbx_strand_id
1 'polypeptide(L)'
;MNTTWYTVGGVGGFHLFHQVSTLLLATVNAAATGYILSTFDYAHAASAASVALTLFQLFLSLLVLPALLLAAAAPLAWFPLLASFRGSGFYLFGLGLLTLYRLGNLFGLLTGGACILFGIFFVLYGQLRRERGSKTYRALLWT
;
A
#
# COMPACT_ATOMS: atom_id res chain seq x y z
N MET A 1 -0.58 20.90 -22.57
CA MET A 1 -1.56 21.17 -21.49
C MET A 1 -1.16 20.35 -20.27
N ASN A 2 -0.56 20.97 -19.26
CA ASN A 2 -0.34 20.33 -17.96
C ASN A 2 -1.67 20.29 -17.22
N THR A 3 -2.42 19.21 -17.38
CA THR A 3 -3.56 18.92 -16.50
C THR A 3 -2.98 18.52 -15.15
N THR A 4 -2.82 19.49 -14.26
CA THR A 4 -2.48 19.25 -12.86
C THR A 4 -3.71 18.63 -12.17
N TRP A 5 -3.87 17.31 -12.28
CA TRP A 5 -4.91 16.50 -11.61
C TRP A 5 -4.71 16.37 -10.09
N TYR A 6 -3.98 17.29 -9.47
CA TYR A 6 -3.43 17.13 -8.13
C TYR A 6 -4.01 18.19 -7.21
N THR A 7 -5.24 17.97 -6.74
CA THR A 7 -5.76 18.71 -5.59
C THR A 7 -5.09 18.14 -4.34
N VAL A 8 -4.34 18.96 -3.61
CA VAL A 8 -3.69 18.55 -2.37
C VAL A 8 -4.79 18.12 -1.39
N GLY A 9 -4.86 16.83 -1.08
CA GLY A 9 -5.81 16.25 -0.15
C GLY A 9 -5.52 16.69 1.28
N GLY A 10 -6.57 17.18 1.95
CA GLY A 10 -6.53 17.98 3.18
C GLY A 10 -5.73 17.40 4.34
N VAL A 11 -5.04 18.31 5.03
CA VAL A 11 -4.36 18.12 6.32
C VAL A 11 -5.45 17.91 7.38
N GLY A 12 -5.70 16.66 7.78
CA GLY A 12 -6.54 16.35 8.93
C GLY A 12 -7.75 15.44 8.65
N GLY A 13 -8.38 15.02 9.75
CA GLY A 13 -9.53 14.13 9.75
C GLY A 13 -9.27 12.80 9.05
N PHE A 14 -10.23 12.37 8.23
CA PHE A 14 -10.21 11.06 7.60
C PHE A 14 -9.10 10.89 6.53
N HIS A 15 -8.65 11.99 5.91
CA HIS A 15 -7.54 11.96 4.95
C HIS A 15 -6.21 11.65 5.63
N LEU A 16 -5.97 12.22 6.81
CA LEU A 16 -4.79 11.90 7.61
C LEU A 16 -4.84 10.46 8.13
N PHE A 17 -6.00 10.03 8.65
CA PHE A 17 -6.21 8.65 9.08
C PHE A 17 -5.89 7.65 7.97
N HIS A 18 -6.36 7.93 6.75
CA HIS A 18 -6.09 7.11 5.58
C HIS A 18 -4.61 7.03 5.20
N GLN A 19 -3.92 8.17 5.15
CA GLN A 19 -2.48 8.21 4.87
C GLN A 19 -1.69 7.43 5.92
N VAL A 20 -1.93 7.70 7.20
CA VAL A 20 -1.22 7.04 8.32
C VAL A 20 -1.50 5.54 8.31
N SER A 21 -2.75 5.13 8.16
CA SER A 21 -3.11 3.70 8.11
C SER A 21 -2.47 3.00 6.91
N THR A 22 -2.49 3.63 5.74
CA THR A 22 -1.88 3.05 4.53
C THR A 22 -0.37 2.92 4.69
N LEU A 23 0.29 3.92 5.27
CA LEU A 23 1.72 3.90 5.57
C LEU A 23 2.07 2.79 6.56
N LEU A 24 1.33 2.69 7.66
CA LEU A 24 1.56 1.67 8.69
C LEU A 24 1.39 0.27 8.12
N LEU A 25 0.29 0.01 7.41
CA LEU A 25 0.02 -1.30 6.81
C LEU A 25 1.05 -1.67 5.75
N ALA A 26 1.46 -0.73 4.90
CA ALA A 26 2.53 -0.96 3.93
C ALA A 26 3.87 -1.27 4.63
N THR A 27 4.18 -0.58 5.73
CA THR A 27 5.41 -0.82 6.51
C THR A 27 5.42 -2.20 7.16
N VAL A 28 4.31 -2.61 7.79
CA VAL A 28 4.19 -3.95 8.38
C VAL A 28 4.23 -5.02 7.29
N ASN A 29 3.63 -4.78 6.13
CA ASN A 29 3.73 -5.72 5.01
C ASN A 29 5.15 -5.81 4.43
N ALA A 30 5.90 -4.71 4.39
CA ALA A 30 7.32 -4.76 4.02
C ALA A 30 8.11 -5.66 4.99
N ALA A 31 7.84 -5.57 6.30
CA ALA A 31 8.45 -6.45 7.30
C ALA A 31 8.05 -7.93 7.10
N ALA A 32 6.76 -8.21 6.86
CA ALA A 32 6.28 -9.56 6.55
C ALA A 32 6.92 -10.12 5.27
N THR A 33 7.07 -9.29 4.25
CA THR A 33 7.71 -9.68 2.99
C THR A 33 9.22 -9.93 3.17
N GLY A 34 9.89 -9.12 4.00
CA GLY A 34 11.29 -9.34 4.39
C GLY A 34 11.47 -10.69 5.12
N TYR A 35 10.54 -11.04 6.01
CA TYR A 35 10.53 -12.34 6.66
C TYR A 35 10.36 -13.51 5.66
N ILE A 36 9.46 -13.40 4.68
CA ILE A 36 9.34 -14.41 3.61
C ILE A 36 10.66 -14.57 2.86
N LEU A 37 11.31 -13.47 2.46
CA LEU A 37 12.59 -13.53 1.76
C LEU A 37 13.68 -14.19 2.60
N SER A 38 13.69 -13.95 3.92
CA SER A 38 14.67 -14.55 4.83
C SER A 38 14.48 -16.06 5.03
N THR A 39 13.28 -16.58 4.74
CA THR A 39 12.90 -17.98 4.97
C THR A 39 12.85 -18.80 3.70
N PHE A 40 13.11 -18.20 2.53
CA PHE A 40 13.18 -18.93 1.28
C PHE A 40 14.36 -19.91 1.27
N ASP A 41 14.07 -21.16 0.93
CA ASP A 41 15.09 -22.12 0.55
C ASP A 41 15.50 -21.89 -0.91
N TYR A 42 16.49 -21.02 -1.09
CA TYR A 42 17.08 -20.69 -2.37
C TYR A 42 17.85 -21.86 -3.01
N ALA A 43 18.19 -22.88 -2.24
CA ALA A 43 18.97 -24.02 -2.71
C ALA A 43 18.08 -25.14 -3.29
N HIS A 44 16.84 -25.31 -2.81
CA HIS A 44 16.07 -26.53 -3.14
C HIS A 44 14.65 -26.35 -3.67
N ALA A 45 14.00 -25.18 -3.61
CA ALA A 45 12.59 -25.13 -4.01
C ALA A 45 12.02 -23.75 -4.40
N ALA A 46 12.74 -22.65 -4.15
CA ALA A 46 12.21 -21.34 -4.51
C ALA A 46 12.20 -21.15 -6.03
N SER A 47 11.03 -21.22 -6.65
CA SER A 47 10.90 -20.85 -8.06
C SER A 47 11.26 -19.37 -8.23
N ALA A 48 12.00 -19.04 -9.30
CA ALA A 48 12.36 -17.65 -9.60
C ALA A 48 11.12 -16.73 -9.65
N ALA A 49 9.97 -17.27 -10.08
CA ALA A 49 8.68 -16.59 -10.06
C ALA A 49 8.22 -16.23 -8.63
N SER A 50 8.39 -17.13 -7.65
CA SER A 50 8.04 -16.85 -6.26
C SER A 50 8.91 -15.74 -5.69
N VAL A 51 10.22 -15.80 -5.91
CA VAL A 51 11.17 -14.76 -5.47
C VAL A 51 10.83 -13.41 -6.11
N ALA A 52 10.64 -13.39 -7.43
CA ALA A 52 10.29 -12.17 -8.17
C ALA A 52 8.98 -11.55 -7.65
N LEU A 53 7.95 -12.35 -7.41
CA LEU A 53 6.69 -11.87 -6.86
C LEU A 53 6.84 -11.36 -5.41
N THR A 54 7.79 -11.90 -4.63
CA THR A 54 8.09 -11.41 -3.26
C THR A 54 8.82 -10.08 -3.30
N LEU A 55 9.79 -9.94 -4.20
CA LEU A 55 10.46 -8.67 -4.44
C LEU A 55 9.49 -7.61 -4.96
N PHE A 56 8.55 -7.98 -5.83
CA PHE A 56 7.50 -7.08 -6.30
C PHE A 56 6.58 -6.61 -5.16
N GLN A 57 6.15 -7.52 -4.29
CA GLN A 57 5.37 -7.19 -3.09
C GLN A 57 6.15 -6.24 -2.15
N LEU A 58 7.45 -6.47 -1.98
CA LEU A 58 8.32 -5.61 -1.17
C LEU A 58 8.43 -4.22 -1.79
N PHE A 59 8.69 -4.15 -3.10
CA PHE A 59 8.75 -2.89 -3.84
C PHE A 59 7.45 -2.09 -3.70
N LEU A 60 6.28 -2.74 -3.88
CA LEU A 60 4.97 -2.11 -3.69
C LEU A 60 4.76 -1.60 -2.27
N SER A 61 5.25 -2.32 -1.26
CA SER A 61 5.18 -1.91 0.14
C SER A 61 6.07 -0.70 0.43
N LEU A 62 7.27 -0.66 -0.16
CA LEU A 62 8.22 0.42 0.02
C LEU A 62 7.87 1.68 -0.77
N LEU A 63 7.23 1.54 -1.94
CA LEU A 63 6.85 2.65 -2.82
C LEU A 63 5.91 3.67 -2.13
N VAL A 64 5.17 3.21 -1.13
CA VAL A 64 4.26 4.05 -0.34
C VAL A 64 4.99 5.03 0.57
N LEU A 65 6.17 4.69 1.07
CA LEU A 65 6.93 5.57 1.97
C LEU A 65 7.26 6.92 1.32
N PRO A 66 7.94 6.99 0.15
CA PRO A 66 8.23 8.27 -0.48
C PRO A 66 6.96 9.00 -0.93
N ALA A 67 5.89 8.28 -1.29
CA ALA A 67 4.61 8.88 -1.68
C ALA A 67 3.92 9.60 -0.50
N LEU A 68 3.93 9.00 0.70
CA LEU A 68 3.17 9.51 1.85
C LEU A 68 4.04 10.35 2.81
N LEU A 69 5.28 9.96 3.06
CA LEU A 69 6.18 10.69 3.97
C LEU A 69 6.72 11.97 3.34
N LEU A 70 7.09 11.91 2.06
CA LEU A 70 7.79 12.98 1.35
C LEU A 70 6.91 13.70 0.31
N ALA A 71 5.68 13.22 0.08
CA ALA A 71 4.83 13.67 -1.03
C ALA A 71 5.56 13.62 -2.40
N ALA A 72 6.42 12.64 -2.60
CA ALA A 72 7.16 12.49 -3.85
C ALA A 72 6.20 12.23 -5.01
N ALA A 73 6.32 13.01 -6.09
CA ALA A 73 5.44 12.90 -7.25
C ALA A 73 5.70 11.62 -8.07
N ALA A 74 6.94 11.15 -8.12
CA ALA A 74 7.33 10.00 -8.94
C ALA A 74 6.62 8.69 -8.55
N PRO A 75 6.55 8.27 -7.27
CA PRO A 75 5.76 7.12 -6.86
C PRO A 75 4.28 7.17 -7.27
N LEU A 76 3.66 8.35 -7.19
CA LEU A 76 2.27 8.54 -7.58
C LEU A 76 2.09 8.51 -9.11
N ALA A 77 3.11 8.93 -9.87
CA ALA A 77 3.12 8.81 -11.32
C ALA A 77 3.27 7.35 -11.79
N TRP A 78 4.14 6.58 -11.12
CA TRP A 78 4.35 5.16 -11.43
C TRP A 78 3.18 4.29 -10.98
N PHE A 79 2.55 4.64 -9.86
CA PHE A 79 1.46 3.86 -9.27
C PHE A 79 0.29 4.76 -8.82
N PRO A 80 -0.53 5.24 -9.77
CA PRO A 80 -1.61 6.20 -9.52
C PRO A 80 -2.72 5.70 -8.60
N LEU A 81 -2.82 4.39 -8.41
CA LEU A 81 -3.78 3.79 -7.47
C LEU A 81 -3.63 4.36 -6.06
N LEU A 82 -2.40 4.71 -5.65
CA LEU A 82 -2.17 5.29 -4.33
C LEU A 82 -2.85 6.63 -4.15
N ALA A 83 -3.14 7.39 -5.20
CA ALA A 83 -3.63 8.78 -5.10
C ALA A 83 -5.14 8.90 -4.74
N SER A 84 -5.84 7.81 -4.47
CA SER A 84 -7.29 7.84 -4.15
C SER A 84 -7.64 6.85 -3.05
N PHE A 85 -8.74 7.07 -2.32
CA PHE A 85 -9.21 6.08 -1.33
C PHE A 85 -9.52 4.74 -1.99
N ARG A 86 -10.16 4.77 -3.16
CA ARG A 86 -10.51 3.54 -3.90
C ARG A 86 -9.28 2.76 -4.34
N GLY A 87 -8.35 3.44 -5.02
CA GLY A 87 -7.16 2.80 -5.56
C GLY A 87 -6.22 2.29 -4.47
N SER A 88 -6.00 3.09 -3.41
CA SER A 88 -5.18 2.67 -2.27
C SER A 88 -5.85 1.54 -1.48
N GLY A 89 -7.19 1.51 -1.44
CA GLY A 89 -7.94 0.40 -0.87
C GLY A 89 -7.73 -0.91 -1.64
N PHE A 90 -7.81 -0.89 -2.98
CA PHE A 90 -7.49 -2.06 -3.81
C PHE A 90 -6.02 -2.47 -3.68
N TYR A 91 -5.11 -1.51 -3.57
CA TYR A 91 -3.71 -1.77 -3.31
C TYR A 91 -3.49 -2.53 -1.99
N LEU A 92 -4.08 -2.04 -0.88
CA LEU A 92 -3.99 -2.72 0.42
C LEU A 92 -4.65 -4.11 0.38
N PHE A 93 -5.78 -4.23 -0.31
CA PHE A 93 -6.44 -5.51 -0.49
C PHE A 93 -5.54 -6.54 -1.20
N GLY A 94 -4.92 -6.14 -2.32
CA GLY A 94 -3.99 -7.00 -3.06
C GLY A 94 -2.76 -7.37 -2.24
N LEU A 95 -2.19 -6.40 -1.52
CA LEU A 95 -1.11 -6.62 -0.56
C LEU A 95 -1.49 -7.65 0.50
N GLY A 96 -2.68 -7.54 1.08
CA GLY A 96 -3.14 -8.46 2.11
C GLY A 96 -3.37 -9.88 1.59
N LEU A 97 -3.93 -10.03 0.39
CA LEU A 97 -4.06 -11.33 -0.26
C LEU A 97 -2.71 -12.01 -0.48
N LEU A 98 -1.71 -11.25 -0.96
CA LEU A 98 -0.36 -11.79 -1.17
C LEU A 98 0.28 -12.22 0.16
N THR A 99 0.13 -11.44 1.22
CA THR A 99 0.64 -11.79 2.56
C THR A 99 -0.03 -13.05 3.10
N LEU A 100 -1.36 -13.16 3.02
CA LEU A 100 -2.09 -14.36 3.49
C LEU A 100 -1.75 -15.61 2.68
N TYR A 101 -1.59 -15.46 1.37
CA TYR A 101 -1.20 -16.57 0.50
C TYR A 101 0.18 -17.13 0.85
N ARG A 102 1.09 -16.28 1.36
CA ARG A 102 2.50 -16.63 1.57
C ARG A 102 2.88 -16.92 3.01
N LEU A 103 2.22 -16.27 3.97
CA LEU A 103 2.43 -16.53 5.40
C LEU A 103 1.24 -17.29 5.96
N GLY A 104 1.42 -18.59 6.17
CA GLY A 104 0.46 -19.45 6.87
C GLY A 104 0.52 -19.34 8.40
N ASN A 105 1.00 -18.24 8.96
CA ASN A 105 1.19 -18.06 10.40
C ASN A 105 0.36 -16.89 10.94
N LEU A 106 0.32 -16.74 12.28
CA LEU A 106 -0.46 -15.68 12.93
C LEU A 106 -0.04 -14.28 12.49
N PHE A 107 1.25 -14.05 12.27
CA PHE A 107 1.74 -12.75 11.80
C PHE A 107 1.22 -12.40 10.40
N GLY A 108 1.21 -13.39 9.50
CA GLY A 108 0.59 -13.30 8.18
C GLY A 108 -0.90 -13.01 8.26
N LEU A 109 -1.61 -13.73 9.13
CA LEU A 109 -3.04 -13.56 9.37
C LEU A 109 -3.38 -12.13 9.83
N LEU A 110 -2.65 -11.62 10.83
CA LEU A 110 -2.88 -10.27 11.36
C LEU A 110 -2.52 -9.20 10.34
N THR A 111 -1.36 -9.31 9.70
CA THR A 111 -0.88 -8.31 8.73
C THR A 111 -1.76 -8.30 7.48
N GLY A 112 -1.96 -9.47 6.87
CA GLY A 112 -2.74 -9.63 5.66
C GLY A 112 -4.23 -9.35 5.89
N GLY A 113 -4.77 -9.83 7.02
CA GLY A 113 -6.14 -9.55 7.43
C GLY A 113 -6.40 -8.06 7.65
N ALA A 114 -5.51 -7.35 8.35
CA ALA A 114 -5.63 -5.91 8.54
C ALA A 114 -5.58 -5.15 7.21
N CYS A 115 -4.68 -5.53 6.30
CA CYS A 115 -4.59 -4.94 4.96
C CYS A 115 -5.90 -5.13 4.16
N ILE A 116 -6.51 -6.33 4.22
CA ILE A 116 -7.79 -6.61 3.56
C ILE A 116 -8.92 -5.79 4.17
N LEU A 117 -9.04 -5.76 5.50
CA LEU A 117 -10.12 -5.05 6.19
C LEU A 117 -10.06 -3.54 5.90
N PHE A 118 -8.89 -2.93 6.04
CA PHE A 118 -8.70 -1.51 5.72
C PHE A 118 -8.84 -1.25 4.21
N GLY A 119 -8.38 -2.17 3.37
CA GLY A 119 -8.54 -2.10 1.92
C GLY A 119 -10.01 -2.01 1.51
N ILE A 120 -10.83 -2.94 1.99
CA ILE A 120 -12.28 -2.95 1.77
C ILE A 120 -12.91 -1.66 2.31
N PHE A 121 -12.56 -1.27 3.53
CA PHE A 121 -13.08 -0.05 4.16
C PHE A 121 -12.80 1.20 3.31
N PHE A 122 -11.58 1.36 2.79
CA PHE A 122 -11.23 2.51 1.94
C PHE A 122 -11.87 2.46 0.57
N VAL A 123 -12.03 1.28 -0.04
CA VAL A 123 -12.82 1.13 -1.27
C VAL A 123 -14.25 1.59 -1.03
N LEU A 124 -14.92 1.07 0.01
CA LEU A 124 -16.30 1.44 0.32
C LEU A 124 -16.44 2.93 0.64
N TYR A 125 -15.53 3.48 1.44
CA TYR A 125 -15.51 4.91 1.76
C TYR A 125 -15.36 5.76 0.49
N GLY A 126 -14.41 5.42 -0.39
CA GLY A 126 -14.22 6.11 -1.67
C GLY A 126 -15.44 5.99 -2.59
N GLN A 127 -16.17 4.87 -2.55
CA GLN A 127 -17.43 4.70 -3.26
C GLN A 127 -18.53 5.62 -2.72
N LEU A 128 -18.74 5.62 -1.39
CA LEU A 128 -19.72 6.46 -0.71
C LEU A 128 -19.48 7.96 -0.94
N ARG A 129 -18.21 8.39 -0.94
CA ARG A 129 -17.82 9.77 -1.23
C ARG A 129 -17.87 10.15 -2.70
N ARG A 130 -18.24 9.23 -3.59
CA ARG A 130 -18.28 9.42 -5.05
C ARG A 130 -16.98 10.05 -5.56
N GLU A 131 -15.83 9.57 -5.08
CA GLU A 131 -14.51 10.11 -5.43
C GLU A 131 -14.32 10.13 -6.96
N ARG A 132 -14.12 11.32 -7.54
CA ARG A 132 -14.04 11.54 -9.00
C ARG A 132 -12.63 11.82 -9.51
N GLY A 133 -11.63 11.90 -8.65
CA GLY A 133 -10.27 12.28 -9.06
C GLY A 133 -9.20 11.87 -8.05
N SER A 134 -7.97 11.81 -8.55
CA SER A 134 -6.77 11.57 -7.75
C SER A 134 -6.45 12.80 -6.91
N LYS A 135 -6.07 12.60 -5.65
CA LYS A 135 -5.55 13.63 -4.77
C LYS A 135 -4.07 13.38 -4.52
N THR A 136 -3.27 14.43 -4.59
CA THR A 136 -1.90 14.36 -4.08
C THR A 136 -1.93 14.41 -2.57
N TYR A 137 -1.03 13.64 -1.96
CA TYR A 137 -0.79 13.70 -0.53
C TYR A 137 0.01 14.93 -0.16
N ARG A 138 -0.24 15.44 1.04
CA ARG A 138 0.69 16.33 1.73
C ARG A 138 1.69 15.45 2.48
N ALA A 139 2.94 15.90 2.56
CA ALA A 139 4.00 15.14 3.19
C ALA A 139 3.74 15.02 4.70
N LEU A 140 3.62 13.79 5.22
CA LEU A 140 3.37 13.53 6.65
C LEU A 140 4.48 14.07 7.56
N LEU A 141 5.71 14.20 7.06
CA LEU A 141 6.82 14.77 7.85
C LEU A 141 6.68 16.27 8.14
N TRP A 142 5.74 16.95 7.47
CA TRP A 142 5.57 18.41 7.51
C TRP A 142 4.15 18.82 7.94
N THR A 143 3.38 17.89 8.51
CA THR A 143 2.02 18.10 9.05
C THR A 143 2.04 18.16 10.56
#